data_AF-A0A7Z9NU44-F1
#
_entry.id   AF-A0A7Z9NU44-F1
#
_cell.length_a   1.000
_cell.length_b   1.000
_cell.length_c   1.000
_cell.angle_alpha   90.00
_cell.angle_beta   90.00
_cell.angle_gamma   90.00
#
_symmetry.space_group_name_H-M   'P 1'
#
loop_
_entity.id
_entity.type
_entity.pdbx_description
1 polymer ?
#
loop_
_entity_poly.entity_id
_entity_poly.type
_entity_poly.pdbx_seq_one_letter_code
_entity_poly.pdbx_strand_id
1 'polypeptide(L)'
;MIFIQFESISRLRFNRGTGRLFSQKDLEGLADHFINSRWYREALKILSTNNTYGFSEERLLRVLISIQAAAHFFEVPYPALFCLFFQESKFDFMANSATGAKGIGQLTSIALREVRRLRSFSAKELLMQRTAEYLNQVYTDPQIQIWLQNLGFNIDLPKISPIPENIEFTRITSAFMREVGKKLVNDGHAYGENTSLLWYLSRKIRRGRILPLRYAHMHKIFSEMLADQYAISPASTYNIETNILASTMLFSHYYRYQWGKNKKKFDISADARVILAAAAYNHGQTGMRRFLINLKQEFPMLDFKILSAKKFRILFTTRRLSRALQRPFYKIREASRHVRHVMNCAGKSPLLS
;
A
#
# COMPACT_ATOMS: atom_id res chain seq x y z
N MET A 1 18.91 5.06 -2.45
CA MET A 1 19.40 6.31 -3.06
C MET A 1 18.27 7.18 -3.60
N ILE A 2 17.43 6.68 -4.52
CA ILE A 2 16.29 7.41 -5.12
C ILE A 2 15.32 8.01 -4.09
N PHE A 3 14.90 7.23 -3.09
CA PHE A 3 13.98 7.67 -2.03
C PHE A 3 14.48 8.91 -1.27
N ILE A 4 15.77 8.90 -0.93
CA ILE A 4 16.40 9.93 -0.11
C ILE A 4 16.52 11.21 -0.93
N GLN A 5 16.94 11.07 -2.19
CA GLN A 5 17.07 12.20 -3.11
C GLN A 5 15.72 12.84 -3.41
N PHE A 6 14.67 12.05 -3.66
CA PHE A 6 13.33 12.59 -3.87
C PHE A 6 12.79 13.32 -2.63
N GLU A 7 12.99 12.81 -1.41
CA GLU A 7 12.64 13.53 -0.18
C GLU A 7 13.36 14.87 -0.02
N SER A 8 14.67 14.91 -0.27
CA SER A 8 15.43 16.16 -0.22
C SER A 8 14.93 17.17 -1.26
N ILE A 9 14.69 16.72 -2.49
CA ILE A 9 14.14 17.57 -3.56
C ILE A 9 12.74 18.05 -3.19
N SER A 10 11.88 17.17 -2.67
CA SER A 10 10.51 17.51 -2.30
C SER A 10 10.48 18.63 -1.26
N ARG A 11 11.38 18.58 -0.28
CA ARG A 11 11.52 19.60 0.77
C ARG A 11 12.00 20.93 0.21
N LEU A 12 13.07 20.90 -0.58
CA LEU A 12 13.68 22.12 -1.11
C LEU A 12 12.79 22.80 -2.15
N ARG A 13 12.20 22.00 -3.04
CA ARG A 13 11.48 22.51 -4.21
C ARG A 13 10.03 22.83 -3.95
N PHE A 14 9.35 21.99 -3.17
CA PHE A 14 7.92 22.13 -2.94
C PHE A 14 7.56 22.50 -1.50
N ASN A 15 8.55 22.59 -0.60
CA ASN A 15 8.32 22.75 0.84
C ASN A 15 7.42 21.63 1.41
N ARG A 16 7.59 20.41 0.90
CA ARG A 16 6.85 19.20 1.30
C ARG A 16 7.82 18.12 1.74
N GLY A 17 7.50 17.39 2.79
CA GLY A 17 8.39 16.36 3.32
C GLY A 17 7.71 15.45 4.34
N THR A 18 8.22 14.25 4.49
CA THR A 18 7.59 13.21 5.31
C THR A 18 8.05 13.23 6.77
N GLY A 19 7.16 12.82 7.66
CA GLY A 19 7.46 12.65 9.08
C GLY A 19 7.68 11.18 9.44
N ARG A 20 8.39 10.94 10.54
CA ARG A 20 8.50 9.63 11.19
C ARG A 20 8.34 9.75 12.70
N LEU A 21 7.90 8.68 13.34
CA LEU A 21 7.97 8.59 14.80
C LEU A 21 9.42 8.32 15.25
N PHE A 22 9.78 8.72 16.47
CA PHE A 22 11.12 8.50 17.01
C PHE A 22 11.52 7.01 17.02
N SER A 23 10.54 6.12 17.26
CA SER A 23 10.66 4.67 17.28
C SER A 23 10.85 4.03 15.90
N GLN A 24 10.70 4.79 14.81
CA GLN A 24 10.69 4.31 13.44
C GLN A 24 11.99 4.62 12.69
N LYS A 25 12.29 3.78 11.71
CA LYS A 25 13.42 3.95 10.80
C LYS A 25 13.30 5.25 9.99
N ASP A 26 14.45 5.76 9.58
CA ASP A 26 14.56 6.76 8.53
C ASP A 26 14.46 6.12 7.13
N LEU A 27 14.68 6.94 6.10
CA LEU A 27 14.61 6.50 4.71
C LEU A 27 15.70 5.47 4.35
N GLU A 28 16.90 5.61 4.92
CA GLU A 28 18.00 4.65 4.73
C GLU A 28 17.60 3.29 5.28
N GLY A 29 17.13 3.23 6.53
CA GLY A 29 16.68 1.98 7.13
C GLY A 29 15.48 1.34 6.41
N LEU A 30 14.62 2.12 5.75
CA LEU A 30 13.55 1.61 4.89
C LEU A 30 14.09 1.04 3.57
N ALA A 31 15.04 1.74 2.94
CA ALA A 31 15.70 1.27 1.73
C ALA A 31 16.44 -0.05 1.98
N ASP A 32 17.16 -0.15 3.10
CA ASP A 32 17.82 -1.38 3.53
C ASP A 32 16.82 -2.51 3.75
N HIS A 33 15.69 -2.23 4.40
CA HIS A 33 14.64 -3.24 4.58
C HIS A 33 14.08 -3.73 3.24
N PHE A 34 13.87 -2.81 2.28
CA PHE A 34 13.36 -3.13 0.96
C PHE A 34 14.34 -4.04 0.19
N ILE A 35 15.61 -3.64 0.07
CA ILE A 35 16.65 -4.38 -0.66
C ILE A 35 16.92 -5.74 -0.03
N ASN A 36 16.93 -5.82 1.31
CA ASN A 36 17.15 -7.08 2.02
C ASN A 36 15.91 -7.97 2.10
N SER A 37 14.76 -7.51 1.60
CA SER A 37 13.54 -8.29 1.63
C SER A 37 13.65 -9.52 0.74
N ARG A 38 12.98 -10.61 1.16
CA ARG A 38 12.84 -11.82 0.35
C ARG A 38 12.25 -11.52 -1.03
N TRP A 39 11.24 -10.63 -1.07
CA TRP A 39 10.59 -10.24 -2.31
C TRP A 39 11.56 -9.51 -3.25
N TYR A 40 12.42 -8.62 -2.76
CA TYR A 40 13.42 -7.98 -3.62
C TYR A 40 14.34 -9.03 -4.25
N ARG A 41 14.92 -9.91 -3.43
CA ARG A 41 15.92 -10.90 -3.88
C ARG A 41 15.35 -11.98 -4.79
N GLU A 42 14.17 -12.52 -4.46
CA GLU A 42 13.57 -13.64 -5.17
C GLU A 42 12.58 -13.19 -6.25
N ALA A 43 12.12 -11.94 -6.23
CA ALA A 43 11.15 -11.46 -7.19
C ALA A 43 11.59 -10.22 -7.96
N LEU A 44 11.72 -9.07 -7.30
CA LEU A 44 11.98 -7.81 -8.00
C LEU A 44 13.25 -7.88 -8.84
N LYS A 45 14.33 -8.43 -8.30
CA LYS A 45 15.60 -8.59 -9.01
C LYS A 45 15.43 -9.37 -10.31
N ILE A 46 14.67 -10.46 -10.31
CA ILE A 46 14.41 -11.27 -11.51
C ILE A 46 13.59 -10.47 -12.53
N LEU A 47 12.53 -9.80 -12.06
CA LEU A 47 11.66 -9.00 -12.92
C LEU A 47 12.43 -7.84 -13.57
N SER A 48 13.29 -7.16 -12.80
CA SER A 48 14.02 -5.98 -13.25
C SER A 48 15.22 -6.29 -14.14
N THR A 49 15.86 -7.47 -13.99
CA THR A 49 17.02 -7.84 -14.83
C THR A 49 16.64 -8.68 -16.05
N ASN A 50 15.36 -9.04 -16.20
CA ASN A 50 14.89 -9.84 -17.33
C ASN A 50 13.72 -9.15 -18.03
N ASN A 51 14.03 -8.51 -19.16
CA ASN A 51 13.10 -7.73 -19.97
C ASN A 51 11.87 -8.51 -20.44
N THR A 52 11.93 -9.85 -20.48
CA THR A 52 10.79 -10.69 -20.84
C THR A 52 9.60 -10.54 -19.87
N TYR A 53 9.87 -10.18 -18.62
CA TYR A 53 8.81 -9.97 -17.62
C TYR A 53 8.16 -8.59 -17.70
N GLY A 54 8.72 -7.64 -18.47
CA GLY A 54 8.12 -6.32 -18.66
C GLY A 54 8.04 -5.47 -17.40
N PHE A 55 9.08 -5.52 -16.55
CA PHE A 55 9.17 -4.64 -15.38
C PHE A 55 9.24 -3.18 -15.82
N SER A 56 8.57 -2.29 -15.08
CA SER A 56 8.55 -0.85 -15.34
C SER A 56 9.02 -0.09 -14.10
N GLU A 57 10.17 0.58 -14.24
CA GLU A 57 10.72 1.45 -13.21
C GLU A 57 9.83 2.67 -12.95
N GLU A 58 9.22 3.22 -14.01
CA GLU A 58 8.22 4.29 -13.93
C GLU A 58 7.10 3.95 -12.93
N ARG A 59 6.52 2.74 -13.04
CA ARG A 59 5.44 2.32 -12.14
C ARG A 59 5.90 2.26 -10.69
N LEU A 60 7.09 1.71 -10.43
CA LEU A 60 7.64 1.68 -9.08
C LEU A 60 7.86 3.10 -8.56
N LEU A 61 8.47 4.00 -9.35
CA LEU A 61 8.69 5.40 -8.98
C LEU A 61 7.39 6.12 -8.65
N ARG A 62 6.35 5.93 -9.46
CA ARG A 62 5.00 6.45 -9.21
C ARG A 62 4.45 5.99 -7.86
N VAL A 63 4.61 4.71 -7.51
CA VAL A 63 4.22 4.20 -6.18
C VAL A 63 4.96 4.98 -5.08
N LEU A 64 6.28 5.08 -5.17
CA LEU A 64 7.09 5.64 -4.09
C LEU A 64 6.83 7.14 -3.87
N ILE A 65 6.73 7.91 -4.96
CA ILE A 65 6.38 9.33 -4.94
C ILE A 65 4.97 9.52 -4.37
N SER A 66 4.02 8.70 -4.80
CA SER A 66 2.63 8.75 -4.31
C SER A 66 2.52 8.45 -2.82
N ILE A 67 3.24 7.46 -2.30
CA ILE A 67 3.26 7.14 -0.86
C ILE A 67 3.82 8.32 -0.06
N GLN A 68 4.87 8.95 -0.56
CA GLN A 68 5.49 10.10 0.09
C GLN A 68 4.57 11.31 0.14
N ALA A 69 3.97 11.68 -0.99
CA ALA A 69 2.97 12.74 -1.06
C ALA A 69 1.79 12.45 -0.12
N ALA A 70 1.25 11.23 -0.17
CA ALA A 70 0.13 10.84 0.67
C ALA A 70 0.50 10.87 2.16
N ALA A 71 1.68 10.39 2.56
CA ALA A 71 2.12 10.45 3.95
C ALA A 71 2.21 11.89 4.47
N HIS A 72 2.74 12.81 3.65
CA HIS A 72 2.83 14.23 3.98
C HIS A 72 1.43 14.85 4.16
N PHE A 73 0.58 14.80 3.13
CA PHE A 73 -0.71 15.49 3.13
C PHE A 73 -1.72 14.89 4.11
N PHE A 74 -1.74 13.55 4.25
CA PHE A 74 -2.59 12.90 5.25
C PHE A 74 -1.95 12.86 6.63
N GLU A 75 -0.77 13.47 6.79
CA GLU A 75 -0.04 13.62 8.05
C GLU A 75 0.05 12.29 8.83
N VAL A 76 0.52 11.24 8.16
CA VAL A 76 0.75 9.93 8.78
C VAL A 76 2.25 9.61 8.72
N PRO A 77 2.79 8.82 9.68
CA PRO A 77 4.20 8.49 9.65
C PRO A 77 4.55 7.71 8.38
N TYR A 78 5.48 8.23 7.57
CA TYR A 78 5.85 7.63 6.28
C TYR A 78 6.36 6.19 6.41
N PRO A 79 7.23 5.84 7.38
CA PRO A 79 7.65 4.45 7.56
C PRO A 79 6.48 3.49 7.79
N ALA A 80 5.45 3.91 8.54
CA ALA A 80 4.27 3.07 8.76
C ALA A 80 3.47 2.87 7.47
N LEU A 81 3.27 3.93 6.69
CA LEU A 81 2.49 3.87 5.44
C LEU A 81 3.23 3.06 4.36
N PHE A 82 4.53 3.31 4.18
CA PHE A 82 5.40 2.55 3.29
C PHE A 82 5.32 1.05 3.61
N CYS A 83 5.50 0.71 4.88
CA CYS A 83 5.51 -0.68 5.33
C CYS A 83 4.13 -1.34 5.28
N LEU A 84 3.04 -0.58 5.45
CA LEU A 84 1.69 -1.06 5.23
C LEU A 84 1.53 -1.50 3.78
N PHE A 85 1.79 -0.62 2.80
CA PHE A 85 1.63 -0.95 1.39
C PHE A 85 2.62 -2.00 0.89
N PHE A 86 3.85 -1.99 1.41
CA PHE A 86 4.79 -3.07 1.15
C PHE A 86 4.26 -4.41 1.67
N GLN A 87 3.56 -4.43 2.80
CA GLN A 87 2.95 -5.65 3.32
C GLN A 87 1.70 -6.08 2.55
N GLU A 88 0.90 -5.13 2.08
CA GLU A 88 -0.35 -5.39 1.35
C GLU A 88 -0.12 -5.95 -0.06
N SER A 89 0.81 -5.35 -0.82
CA SER A 89 0.97 -5.67 -2.25
C SER A 89 2.40 -5.85 -2.71
N LYS A 90 3.40 -5.59 -1.85
CA LYS A 90 4.80 -5.45 -2.28
C LYS A 90 4.97 -4.38 -3.37
N PHE A 91 4.14 -3.34 -3.33
CA PHE A 91 4.07 -2.26 -4.33
C PHE A 91 3.59 -2.70 -5.73
N ASP A 92 3.02 -3.90 -5.86
CA ASP A 92 2.44 -4.35 -7.11
C ASP A 92 1.01 -3.80 -7.29
N PHE A 93 0.84 -2.90 -8.25
CA PHE A 93 -0.48 -2.35 -8.60
C PHE A 93 -1.44 -3.40 -9.17
N MET A 94 -0.94 -4.52 -9.69
CA MET A 94 -1.77 -5.62 -10.21
C MET A 94 -2.29 -6.55 -9.11
N ALA A 95 -1.86 -6.36 -7.86
CA ALA A 95 -2.12 -7.30 -6.78
C ALA A 95 -3.62 -7.45 -6.49
N ASN A 96 -4.09 -8.70 -6.49
CA ASN A 96 -5.42 -9.06 -6.01
C ASN A 96 -5.36 -10.16 -4.95
N SER A 97 -5.95 -9.90 -3.79
CA SER A 97 -6.14 -10.92 -2.76
C SER A 97 -7.19 -11.97 -3.15
N ALA A 98 -7.16 -13.11 -2.45
CA ALA A 98 -8.20 -14.14 -2.57
C ALA A 98 -9.60 -13.63 -2.18
N THR A 99 -9.67 -12.62 -1.29
CA THR A 99 -10.92 -11.97 -0.86
C THR A 99 -11.33 -10.82 -1.79
N GLY A 100 -10.63 -10.63 -2.91
CA GLY A 100 -10.97 -9.68 -3.96
C GLY A 100 -10.36 -8.29 -3.82
N ALA A 101 -9.67 -7.98 -2.72
CA ALA A 101 -8.98 -6.70 -2.50
C ALA A 101 -7.96 -6.40 -3.62
N LYS A 102 -7.79 -5.13 -4.03
CA LYS A 102 -7.06 -4.76 -5.26
C LYS A 102 -6.03 -3.63 -5.06
N GLY A 103 -5.00 -3.69 -5.89
CA GLY A 103 -3.99 -2.65 -6.03
C GLY A 103 -3.08 -2.53 -4.81
N ILE A 104 -2.37 -1.41 -4.74
CA ILE A 104 -1.22 -1.24 -3.83
C ILE A 104 -1.62 -1.33 -2.36
N GLY A 105 -2.71 -0.67 -1.97
CA GLY A 105 -3.26 -0.73 -0.63
C GLY A 105 -4.27 -1.85 -0.42
N GLN A 106 -4.49 -2.75 -1.39
CA GLN A 106 -5.46 -3.85 -1.28
C GLN A 106 -6.85 -3.35 -0.85
N LEU A 107 -7.44 -2.41 -1.60
CA LEU A 107 -8.77 -1.89 -1.31
C LEU A 107 -9.84 -2.93 -1.63
N THR A 108 -10.76 -3.16 -0.68
CA THR A 108 -11.97 -3.97 -0.86
C THR A 108 -13.18 -3.08 -1.20
N SER A 109 -14.29 -3.67 -1.65
CA SER A 109 -15.54 -2.93 -1.83
C SER A 109 -16.09 -2.35 -0.52
N ILE A 110 -15.78 -2.96 0.63
CA ILE A 110 -16.12 -2.42 1.96
C ILE A 110 -15.25 -1.19 2.24
N ALA A 111 -13.94 -1.28 2.00
CA ALA A 111 -13.02 -0.17 2.17
C ALA A 111 -13.39 1.03 1.28
N LEU A 112 -13.79 0.80 0.02
CA LEU A 112 -14.24 1.87 -0.87
C LEU A 112 -15.52 2.57 -0.39
N ARG A 113 -16.47 1.83 0.19
CA ARG A 113 -17.65 2.44 0.81
C ARG A 113 -17.27 3.35 1.97
N GLU A 114 -16.31 2.91 2.78
CA GLU A 114 -15.79 3.73 3.87
C GLU A 114 -15.02 4.95 3.37
N VAL A 115 -14.21 4.82 2.31
CA VAL A 115 -13.56 5.95 1.64
C VAL A 115 -14.60 6.95 1.14
N ARG A 116 -15.66 6.49 0.47
CA ARG A 116 -16.75 7.38 0.01
C ARG A 116 -17.40 8.12 1.19
N ARG A 117 -17.66 7.42 2.30
CA ARG A 117 -18.16 8.05 3.54
C ARG A 117 -17.17 9.06 4.12
N LEU A 118 -15.86 8.83 4.02
CA LEU A 118 -14.85 9.77 4.49
C LEU A 118 -14.73 10.99 3.57
N ARG A 119 -14.93 10.82 2.26
CA ARG A 119 -14.91 11.90 1.27
C ARG A 119 -16.12 12.83 1.37
N SER A 120 -17.24 12.38 1.94
CA SER A 120 -18.37 13.28 2.22
C SER A 120 -18.03 14.37 3.25
N PHE A 121 -16.90 14.27 3.95
CA PHE A 121 -16.37 15.35 4.78
C PHE A 121 -15.46 16.25 3.95
N SER A 122 -15.84 17.52 3.78
CA SER A 122 -15.14 18.49 2.92
C SER A 122 -13.62 18.57 3.18
N ALA A 123 -13.18 18.52 4.42
CA ALA A 123 -11.76 18.55 4.76
C ALA A 123 -10.98 17.31 4.25
N LYS A 124 -11.62 16.13 4.23
CA LYS A 124 -10.98 14.90 3.72
C LYS A 124 -10.96 14.88 2.20
N GLU A 125 -12.02 15.36 1.56
CA GLU A 125 -12.04 15.54 0.11
C GLU A 125 -10.98 16.54 -0.34
N LEU A 126 -10.90 17.70 0.32
CA LEU A 126 -9.91 18.73 0.03
C LEU A 126 -8.47 18.19 0.14
N LEU A 127 -8.18 17.40 1.18
CA LEU A 127 -6.87 16.76 1.31
C LEU A 127 -6.59 15.79 0.16
N MET A 128 -7.58 15.01 -0.28
CA MET A 128 -7.42 14.09 -1.41
C MET A 128 -7.09 14.83 -2.71
N GLN A 129 -7.86 15.87 -3.04
CA GLN A 129 -7.64 16.63 -4.27
C GLN A 129 -6.34 17.41 -4.23
N ARG A 130 -6.00 18.07 -3.11
CA ARG A 130 -4.70 18.75 -2.96
C ARG A 130 -3.51 17.80 -3.10
N THR A 131 -3.64 16.56 -2.63
CA THR A 131 -2.59 15.56 -2.80
C THR A 131 -2.45 15.17 -4.28
N ALA A 132 -3.56 15.01 -5.01
CA ALA A 132 -3.53 14.69 -6.44
C ALA A 132 -2.98 15.85 -7.29
N GLU A 133 -3.37 17.09 -6.97
CA GLU A 133 -2.83 18.31 -7.58
C GLU A 133 -1.32 18.42 -7.33
N TYR A 134 -0.86 18.15 -6.11
CA TYR A 134 0.56 18.13 -5.79
C TYR A 134 1.31 17.05 -6.59
N LEU A 135 0.75 15.84 -6.70
CA LEU A 135 1.35 14.79 -7.54
C LEU A 135 1.44 15.22 -9.01
N ASN A 136 0.39 15.86 -9.53
CA ASN A 136 0.43 16.41 -10.89
C ASN A 136 1.57 17.44 -11.03
N GLN A 137 1.70 18.37 -10.07
CA GLN A 137 2.79 19.34 -10.07
C GLN A 137 4.15 18.65 -10.12
N VAL A 138 4.40 17.65 -9.26
CA VAL A 138 5.64 16.89 -9.23
C VAL A 138 5.91 16.20 -10.58
N TYR A 139 4.91 15.53 -11.16
CA TYR A 139 5.08 14.73 -12.38
C TYR A 139 5.34 15.61 -13.61
N THR A 140 4.71 16.80 -13.65
CA THR A 140 4.89 17.76 -14.73
C THR A 140 6.07 18.71 -14.53
N ASP A 141 6.82 18.57 -13.44
CA ASP A 141 7.92 19.48 -13.13
C ASP A 141 9.18 19.16 -13.98
N PRO A 142 9.65 20.10 -14.82
CA PRO A 142 10.81 19.85 -15.68
C PRO A 142 12.09 19.50 -14.91
N GLN A 143 12.27 20.02 -13.70
CA GLN A 143 13.45 19.72 -12.89
C GLN A 143 13.40 18.31 -12.31
N ILE A 144 12.20 17.79 -12.04
CA ILE A 144 12.04 16.38 -11.66
C ILE A 144 12.42 15.47 -12.83
N GLN A 145 12.04 15.84 -14.05
CA GLN A 145 12.42 15.08 -15.25
C GLN A 145 13.93 15.10 -15.48
N ILE A 146 14.59 16.26 -15.38
CA ILE A 146 16.05 16.38 -15.48
C ILE A 146 16.73 15.52 -14.40
N TRP A 147 16.24 15.55 -13.17
CA TRP A 147 16.80 14.73 -12.09
C TRP A 147 16.64 13.22 -12.35
N LEU A 148 15.47 12.78 -12.82
CA LEU A 148 15.24 11.39 -13.20
C LEU A 148 16.20 10.94 -14.31
N GLN A 149 16.38 11.77 -15.34
CA GLN A 149 17.35 11.51 -16.42
C GLN A 149 18.78 11.41 -15.90
N ASN A 150 19.19 12.31 -14.99
CA ASN A 150 20.52 12.28 -14.37
C ASN A 150 20.76 11.02 -13.51
N LEU A 151 19.68 10.40 -13.01
CA LEU A 151 19.75 9.11 -12.31
C LEU A 151 19.67 7.90 -13.26
N GLY A 152 19.61 8.12 -14.56
CA GLY A 152 19.53 7.08 -15.59
C GLY A 152 18.09 6.62 -15.89
N PHE A 153 17.07 7.28 -15.36
CA PHE A 153 15.68 6.97 -15.69
C PHE A 153 15.26 7.74 -16.94
N ASN A 154 14.94 6.99 -18.01
CA ASN A 154 14.26 7.53 -19.17
C ASN A 154 12.77 7.20 -19.07
N ILE A 155 12.04 8.00 -18.28
CA ILE A 155 10.63 7.79 -18.00
C ILE A 155 9.83 9.05 -18.28
N ASP A 156 8.59 8.86 -18.74
CA ASP A 156 7.61 9.94 -18.83
C ASP A 156 6.51 9.68 -17.80
N LEU A 157 6.31 10.65 -16.90
CA LEU A 157 5.34 10.51 -15.82
C LEU A 157 3.96 10.99 -16.31
N PRO A 158 2.88 10.23 -16.09
CA PRO A 158 1.59 10.56 -16.67
C PRO A 158 0.97 11.79 -16.00
N LYS A 159 0.26 12.63 -16.75
CA LYS A 159 -0.52 13.72 -16.15
C LYS A 159 -1.54 13.16 -15.15
N ILE A 160 -1.57 13.71 -13.94
CA ILE A 160 -2.51 13.28 -12.90
C ILE A 160 -3.78 14.13 -12.99
N SER A 161 -4.90 13.45 -13.19
CA SER A 161 -6.23 14.07 -13.17
C SER A 161 -6.78 14.10 -11.73
N PRO A 162 -7.74 14.99 -11.42
CA PRO A 162 -8.46 14.96 -10.15
C PRO A 162 -9.05 13.58 -9.86
N ILE A 163 -9.08 13.17 -8.59
CA ILE A 163 -9.59 11.85 -8.22
C ILE A 163 -11.12 11.91 -8.21
N PRO A 164 -11.82 11.17 -9.09
CA PRO A 164 -13.27 11.22 -9.18
C PRO A 164 -13.91 10.69 -7.88
N GLU A 165 -15.08 11.21 -7.49
CA GLU A 165 -15.79 10.77 -6.27
C GLU A 165 -16.03 9.26 -6.27
N ASN A 166 -16.48 8.75 -7.42
CA ASN A 166 -16.75 7.33 -7.62
C ASN A 166 -15.48 6.60 -8.06
N ILE A 167 -14.89 5.85 -7.14
CA ILE A 167 -13.80 4.92 -7.41
C ILE A 167 -14.40 3.52 -7.63
N GLU A 168 -14.19 3.00 -8.84
CA GLU A 168 -14.73 1.74 -9.32
C GLU A 168 -13.89 0.53 -8.89
N PHE A 169 -14.61 -0.52 -8.49
CA PHE A 169 -14.02 -1.80 -8.18
C PHE A 169 -13.80 -2.65 -9.44
N THR A 170 -12.87 -2.24 -10.30
CA THR A 170 -12.61 -2.77 -11.64
C THR A 170 -12.32 -4.27 -11.68
N ARG A 171 -13.20 -5.07 -12.31
CA ARG A 171 -13.04 -6.53 -12.40
C ARG A 171 -12.35 -6.91 -13.71
N ILE A 172 -11.41 -7.86 -13.62
CA ILE A 172 -10.85 -8.49 -14.83
C ILE A 172 -11.92 -9.37 -15.45
N THR A 173 -12.22 -9.13 -16.72
CA THR A 173 -13.30 -9.80 -17.45
C THR A 173 -12.76 -10.89 -18.37
N SER A 174 -13.64 -11.77 -18.85
CA SER A 174 -13.29 -12.72 -19.91
C SER A 174 -12.90 -12.01 -21.20
N ALA A 175 -13.49 -10.83 -21.49
CA ALA A 175 -13.11 -10.02 -22.64
C ALA A 175 -11.65 -9.57 -22.54
N PHE A 176 -11.23 -9.01 -21.40
CA PHE A 176 -9.84 -8.66 -21.14
C PHE A 176 -8.89 -9.85 -21.34
N MET A 177 -9.24 -11.01 -20.76
CA MET A 177 -8.41 -12.20 -20.87
C MET A 177 -8.31 -12.75 -22.30
N ARG A 178 -9.36 -12.59 -23.12
CA ARG A 178 -9.32 -12.94 -24.55
C ARG A 178 -8.34 -12.05 -25.32
N GLU A 179 -8.36 -10.74 -25.06
CA GLU A 179 -7.42 -9.82 -25.71
C GLU A 179 -5.96 -10.10 -25.29
N VAL A 180 -5.73 -10.42 -24.01
CA VAL A 180 -4.41 -10.90 -23.55
C VAL A 180 -3.97 -12.15 -24.30
N GLY A 181 -4.88 -13.12 -24.49
CA GLY A 181 -4.61 -14.35 -25.25
C GLY A 181 -4.27 -14.08 -26.71
N LYS A 182 -5.04 -13.23 -27.40
CA LYS A 182 -4.76 -12.81 -28.77
C LYS A 182 -3.39 -12.15 -28.90
N LYS A 183 -3.05 -11.23 -27.97
CA LYS A 183 -1.75 -10.55 -27.98
C LYS A 183 -0.60 -11.53 -27.79
N LEU A 184 -0.76 -12.52 -26.90
CA LEU A 184 0.21 -13.59 -26.73
C LEU A 184 0.40 -14.44 -28.00
N VAL A 185 -0.68 -14.83 -28.68
CA VAL A 185 -0.60 -15.61 -29.93
C VAL A 185 0.09 -14.79 -31.02
N ASN A 186 -0.26 -13.51 -31.16
CA ASN A 186 0.36 -12.60 -32.13
C ASN A 186 1.87 -12.42 -31.87
N ASP A 187 2.29 -12.46 -30.60
CA ASP A 187 3.69 -12.39 -30.19
C ASP A 187 4.39 -13.77 -30.25
N GLY A 188 3.77 -14.79 -30.86
CA GLY A 188 4.35 -16.12 -31.10
C GLY A 188 4.16 -17.14 -29.96
N HIS A 189 3.30 -16.86 -28.99
CA HIS A 189 3.06 -17.73 -27.83
C HIS A 189 1.74 -18.51 -27.96
N ALA A 190 1.82 -19.72 -28.53
CA ALA A 190 0.65 -20.61 -28.75
C ALA A 190 -0.18 -20.90 -27.49
N TYR A 191 0.42 -20.86 -26.29
CA TYR A 191 -0.34 -21.05 -25.05
C TYR A 191 -1.39 -19.95 -24.79
N GLY A 192 -1.36 -18.84 -25.54
CA GLY A 192 -2.37 -17.78 -25.53
C GLY A 192 -3.78 -18.25 -25.94
N GLU A 193 -3.90 -19.36 -26.66
CA GLU A 193 -5.20 -19.95 -27.02
C GLU A 193 -5.87 -20.66 -25.83
N ASN A 194 -5.08 -21.08 -24.84
CA ASN A 194 -5.58 -21.82 -23.69
C ASN A 194 -6.12 -20.88 -22.59
N THR A 195 -7.41 -20.54 -22.70
CA THR A 195 -8.10 -19.63 -21.76
C THR A 195 -7.99 -20.08 -20.29
N SER A 196 -8.10 -21.37 -20.00
CA SER A 196 -7.99 -21.92 -18.64
C SER A 196 -6.59 -21.70 -18.05
N LEU A 197 -5.55 -21.93 -18.86
CA LEU A 197 -4.17 -21.65 -18.48
C LEU A 197 -3.96 -20.15 -18.26
N LEU A 198 -4.48 -19.27 -19.13
CA LEU A 198 -4.37 -17.82 -18.95
C LEU A 198 -4.99 -17.34 -17.63
N TRP A 199 -6.16 -17.86 -17.25
CA TRP A 199 -6.78 -17.54 -15.97
C TRP A 199 -5.96 -18.03 -14.77
N TYR A 200 -5.34 -19.21 -14.90
CA TYR A 200 -4.45 -19.74 -13.88
C TYR A 200 -3.19 -18.88 -13.73
N LEU A 201 -2.57 -18.50 -14.84
CA LEU A 201 -1.37 -17.64 -14.88
C LEU A 201 -1.68 -16.24 -14.36
N SER A 202 -2.78 -15.61 -14.80
CA SER A 202 -3.19 -14.29 -14.29
C SER A 202 -3.48 -14.30 -12.79
N ARG A 203 -4.05 -15.39 -12.26
CA ARG A 203 -4.24 -15.55 -10.81
C ARG A 203 -2.90 -15.66 -10.07
N LYS A 204 -1.87 -16.25 -10.66
CA LYS A 204 -0.52 -16.28 -10.09
C LYS A 204 0.11 -14.90 -10.07
N ILE A 205 0.07 -14.19 -11.20
CA ILE A 205 0.59 -12.81 -11.33
C ILE A 205 -0.01 -11.93 -10.24
N ARG A 206 -1.34 -11.87 -10.17
CA ARG A 206 -2.07 -11.04 -9.18
C ARG A 206 -1.84 -11.43 -7.73
N ARG A 207 -1.30 -12.61 -7.45
CA ARG A 207 -0.89 -13.02 -6.10
C ARG A 207 0.59 -12.71 -5.81
N GLY A 208 1.23 -11.89 -6.66
CA GLY A 208 2.65 -11.54 -6.57
C GLY A 208 3.59 -12.71 -6.88
N ARG A 209 3.13 -13.74 -7.62
CA ARG A 209 3.97 -14.88 -7.99
C ARG A 209 4.61 -14.66 -9.36
N ILE A 210 5.93 -14.84 -9.41
CA ILE A 210 6.66 -14.88 -10.68
C ILE A 210 6.27 -16.14 -11.44
N LEU A 211 6.03 -15.98 -12.75
CA LEU A 211 5.75 -17.09 -13.63
C LEU A 211 7.07 -17.72 -14.10
N PRO A 212 7.12 -19.04 -14.34
CA PRO A 212 8.27 -19.67 -15.00
C PRO A 212 8.60 -18.98 -16.33
N LEU A 213 9.87 -19.04 -16.76
CA LEU A 213 10.37 -18.34 -17.95
C LEU A 213 9.52 -18.60 -19.21
N ARG A 214 9.04 -19.83 -19.41
CA ARG A 214 8.16 -20.21 -20.53
C ARG A 214 6.82 -19.46 -20.59
N TYR A 215 6.44 -18.78 -19.52
CA TYR A 215 5.24 -17.94 -19.43
C TYR A 215 5.59 -16.50 -19.02
N ALA A 216 6.85 -16.07 -19.10
CA ALA A 216 7.27 -14.74 -18.66
C ALA A 216 6.60 -13.62 -19.47
N HIS A 217 6.41 -13.80 -20.78
CA HIS A 217 5.70 -12.83 -21.63
C HIS A 217 4.25 -12.57 -21.19
N MET A 218 3.61 -13.53 -20.51
CA MET A 218 2.31 -13.30 -19.89
C MET A 218 2.36 -12.24 -18.79
N HIS A 219 3.46 -12.11 -18.03
CA HIS A 219 3.61 -11.00 -17.06
C HIS A 219 3.58 -9.66 -17.77
N LYS A 220 4.43 -9.50 -18.80
CA LYS A 220 4.57 -8.26 -19.57
C LYS A 220 3.22 -7.83 -20.17
N ILE A 221 2.64 -8.68 -21.02
CA ILE A 221 1.39 -8.38 -21.73
C ILE A 221 0.24 -8.12 -20.75
N PHE A 222 0.10 -8.94 -19.71
CA PHE A 222 -0.95 -8.74 -18.72
C PHE A 222 -0.78 -7.41 -17.98
N SER A 223 0.46 -7.05 -17.60
CA SER A 223 0.75 -5.83 -16.87
C SER A 223 0.53 -4.58 -17.71
N GLU A 224 1.00 -4.57 -18.95
CA GLU A 224 0.80 -3.49 -19.92
C GLU A 224 -0.68 -3.29 -20.21
N MET A 225 -1.40 -4.35 -20.58
CA MET A 225 -2.83 -4.24 -20.89
C MET A 225 -3.67 -3.85 -19.67
N LEU A 226 -3.32 -4.32 -18.47
CA LEU A 226 -4.01 -3.90 -17.25
C LEU A 226 -3.74 -2.43 -16.94
N ALA A 227 -2.54 -1.94 -17.22
CA ALA A 227 -2.23 -0.52 -17.09
C ALA A 227 -3.07 0.31 -18.07
N ASP A 228 -3.08 -0.06 -19.34
CA ASP A 228 -3.72 0.71 -20.41
C ASP A 228 -5.25 0.70 -20.33
N GLN A 229 -5.85 -0.44 -19.99
CA GLN A 229 -7.31 -0.57 -19.96
C GLN A 229 -7.91 -0.16 -18.62
N TYR A 230 -7.19 -0.36 -17.52
CA TYR A 230 -7.74 -0.18 -16.19
C TYR A 230 -6.96 0.83 -15.34
N ALA A 231 -5.64 0.78 -15.27
CA ALA A 231 -4.89 1.65 -14.34
C ALA A 231 -4.77 3.10 -14.84
N ILE A 232 -4.93 3.37 -16.14
CA ILE A 232 -4.92 4.73 -16.69
C ILE A 232 -6.09 5.58 -16.15
N SER A 233 -7.23 4.94 -15.85
CA SER A 233 -8.41 5.65 -15.36
C SER A 233 -8.25 6.02 -13.89
N PRO A 234 -8.36 7.30 -13.50
CA PRO A 234 -8.30 7.72 -12.09
C PRO A 234 -9.50 7.20 -11.27
N ALA A 235 -10.57 6.73 -11.93
CA ALA A 235 -11.68 6.06 -11.24
C ALA A 235 -11.33 4.62 -10.84
N SER A 236 -10.28 4.02 -11.39
CA SER A 236 -10.01 2.60 -11.20
C SER A 236 -9.29 2.30 -9.89
N THR A 237 -9.66 1.20 -9.25
CA THR A 237 -8.90 0.64 -8.13
C THR A 237 -7.50 0.14 -8.50
N TYR A 238 -7.18 -0.02 -9.78
CA TYR A 238 -5.82 -0.34 -10.24
C TYR A 238 -4.95 0.89 -10.50
N ASN A 239 -5.54 2.09 -10.56
CA ASN A 239 -4.76 3.31 -10.69
C ASN A 239 -3.90 3.51 -9.45
N ILE A 240 -2.59 3.72 -9.66
CA ILE A 240 -1.57 3.76 -8.61
C ILE A 240 -1.88 4.88 -7.61
N GLU A 241 -2.04 6.10 -8.12
CA GLU A 241 -2.25 7.31 -7.34
C GLU A 241 -3.58 7.24 -6.58
N THR A 242 -4.68 6.93 -7.27
CA THR A 242 -6.02 6.77 -6.67
C THR A 242 -6.01 5.74 -5.55
N ASN A 243 -5.42 4.56 -5.79
CA ASN A 243 -5.41 3.48 -4.82
C ASN A 243 -4.61 3.89 -3.57
N ILE A 244 -3.44 4.50 -3.73
CA ILE A 244 -2.61 4.97 -2.63
C ILE A 244 -3.31 6.07 -1.82
N LEU A 245 -3.89 7.08 -2.48
CA LEU A 245 -4.57 8.19 -1.81
C LEU A 245 -5.80 7.71 -1.03
N ALA A 246 -6.64 6.87 -1.64
CA ALA A 246 -7.83 6.30 -0.99
C ALA A 246 -7.45 5.41 0.21
N SER A 247 -6.43 4.58 0.04
CA SER A 247 -5.91 3.71 1.11
C SER A 247 -5.30 4.52 2.26
N THR A 248 -4.56 5.58 1.94
CA THR A 248 -3.95 6.47 2.94
C THR A 248 -5.02 7.26 3.70
N MET A 249 -6.09 7.70 3.03
CA MET A 249 -7.22 8.32 3.70
C MET A 249 -7.84 7.39 4.76
N LEU A 250 -8.04 6.11 4.41
CA LEU A 250 -8.56 5.10 5.33
C LEU A 250 -7.60 4.84 6.49
N PHE A 251 -6.30 4.68 6.22
CA PHE A 251 -5.29 4.52 7.26
C PHE A 251 -5.22 5.73 8.18
N SER A 252 -5.23 6.95 7.63
CA SER A 252 -5.23 8.23 8.36
C SER A 252 -6.47 8.38 9.24
N HIS A 253 -7.63 7.91 8.75
CA HIS A 253 -8.85 7.84 9.55
C HIS A 253 -8.66 6.96 10.79
N TYR A 254 -8.11 5.75 10.63
CA TYR A 254 -7.87 4.85 11.77
C TYR A 254 -6.75 5.34 12.69
N TYR A 255 -5.70 5.94 12.15
CA TYR A 255 -4.61 6.53 12.93
C TYR A 255 -5.11 7.65 13.86
N ARG A 256 -6.03 8.48 13.38
CA ARG A 256 -6.67 9.57 14.15
C ARG A 256 -7.98 9.16 14.82
N TYR A 257 -8.35 7.89 14.79
CA TYR A 257 -9.64 7.43 15.29
C TYR A 257 -9.76 7.70 16.79
N GLN A 258 -10.93 8.18 17.22
CA GLN A 258 -11.21 8.36 18.64
C GLN A 258 -11.50 7.00 19.29
N TRP A 259 -10.45 6.35 19.75
CA TRP A 259 -10.52 5.05 20.41
C TRP A 259 -11.22 5.18 21.78
N GLY A 260 -12.30 4.42 21.99
CA GLY A 260 -13.03 4.47 23.27
C GLY A 260 -14.38 3.76 23.25
N LYS A 261 -15.08 3.84 24.40
CA LYS A 261 -16.46 3.36 24.57
C LYS A 261 -17.29 4.47 25.23
N ASN A 262 -18.42 4.81 24.63
CA ASN A 262 -19.32 5.87 25.10
C ASN A 262 -18.54 7.19 25.31
N LYS A 263 -18.70 7.82 26.49
CA LYS A 263 -18.00 9.06 26.85
C LYS A 263 -16.52 8.86 27.22
N LYS A 264 -16.06 7.61 27.45
CA LYS A 264 -14.67 7.34 27.86
C LYS A 264 -13.78 7.13 26.64
N LYS A 265 -12.98 8.15 26.33
CA LYS A 265 -11.95 8.12 25.28
C LYS A 265 -10.63 7.64 25.87
N PHE A 266 -9.92 6.79 25.15
CA PHE A 266 -8.55 6.41 25.47
C PHE A 266 -7.61 7.38 24.76
N ASP A 267 -6.73 8.03 25.51
CA ASP A 267 -5.61 8.75 24.91
C ASP A 267 -4.55 7.72 24.53
N ILE A 268 -4.35 7.54 23.23
CA ILE A 268 -3.43 6.54 22.68
C ILE A 268 -2.17 7.24 22.18
N SER A 269 -0.99 6.75 22.57
CA SER A 269 0.29 7.21 22.03
C SER A 269 0.37 7.10 20.50
N ALA A 270 1.17 7.94 19.85
CA ALA A 270 1.35 7.90 18.40
C ALA A 270 1.82 6.50 17.90
N ASP A 271 2.72 5.87 18.65
CA ASP A 271 3.22 4.52 18.37
C ASP A 271 2.11 3.46 18.41
N ALA A 272 1.25 3.50 19.44
CA ALA A 272 0.14 2.56 19.55
C ALA A 272 -0.96 2.84 18.52
N ARG A 273 -1.16 4.10 18.11
CA ARG A 273 -2.06 4.47 16.99
C ARG A 273 -1.64 3.81 15.68
N VAL A 274 -0.34 3.71 15.38
CA VAL A 274 0.14 2.99 14.18
C VAL A 274 -0.28 1.52 14.19
N ILE A 275 -0.08 0.85 15.33
CA ILE A 275 -0.44 -0.57 15.49
C ILE A 275 -1.96 -0.77 15.33
N LEU A 276 -2.76 0.07 15.99
CA LEU A 276 -4.22 0.03 15.88
C LEU A 276 -4.71 0.34 14.47
N ALA A 277 -4.12 1.33 13.81
CA ALA A 277 -4.47 1.72 12.46
C ALA A 277 -4.17 0.60 11.46
N ALA A 278 -2.98 0.00 11.52
CA ALA A 278 -2.61 -1.13 10.65
C ALA A 278 -3.50 -2.36 10.88
N ALA A 279 -3.97 -2.57 12.12
CA ALA A 279 -4.92 -3.64 12.42
C ALA A 279 -6.35 -3.33 11.93
N ALA A 280 -6.81 -2.10 12.15
CA ALA A 280 -8.14 -1.65 11.76
C ALA A 280 -8.28 -1.48 10.24
N TYR A 281 -7.19 -1.21 9.53
CA TYR A 281 -7.15 -1.15 8.07
C TYR A 281 -7.77 -2.41 7.43
N ASN A 282 -7.47 -3.59 7.98
CA ASN A 282 -7.95 -4.89 7.47
C ASN A 282 -9.17 -5.44 8.21
N HIS A 283 -9.40 -5.05 9.47
CA HIS A 283 -10.42 -5.66 10.33
C HIS A 283 -11.49 -4.69 10.85
N GLY A 284 -11.39 -3.42 10.48
CA GLY A 284 -12.23 -2.34 10.97
C GLY A 284 -11.94 -1.94 12.43
N GLN A 285 -12.54 -0.84 12.84
CA GLN A 285 -12.35 -0.22 14.15
C GLN A 285 -12.98 -1.03 15.30
N THR A 286 -14.09 -1.73 15.07
CA THR A 286 -14.90 -2.34 16.14
C THR A 286 -14.12 -3.36 16.96
N GLY A 287 -13.39 -4.25 16.28
CA GLY A 287 -12.57 -5.25 16.93
C GLY A 287 -11.40 -4.63 17.71
N MET A 288 -10.78 -3.59 17.18
CA MET A 288 -9.68 -2.88 17.86
C MET A 288 -10.17 -2.08 19.08
N ARG A 289 -11.38 -1.52 19.03
CA ARG A 289 -12.02 -0.90 20.21
C ARG A 289 -12.24 -1.93 21.32
N ARG A 290 -12.79 -3.11 21.00
CA ARG A 290 -12.96 -4.21 21.97
C ARG A 290 -11.62 -4.68 22.54
N PHE A 291 -10.59 -4.78 21.70
CA PHE A 291 -9.25 -5.13 22.14
C PHE A 291 -8.71 -4.17 23.21
N LEU A 292 -8.83 -2.85 23.01
CA LEU A 292 -8.41 -1.85 23.99
C LEU A 292 -9.22 -1.91 25.29
N ILE A 293 -10.55 -2.11 25.20
CA ILE A 293 -11.41 -2.27 26.37
C ILE A 293 -10.97 -3.49 27.20
N ASN A 294 -10.76 -4.62 26.54
CA ASN A 294 -10.33 -5.85 27.19
C ASN A 294 -8.94 -5.67 27.83
N LEU A 295 -8.01 -4.98 27.16
CA LEU A 295 -6.70 -4.66 27.75
C LEU A 295 -6.81 -3.79 28.99
N LYS A 296 -7.69 -2.78 29.00
CA LYS A 296 -7.87 -1.92 30.17
C LYS A 296 -8.54 -2.65 31.34
N GLN A 297 -9.38 -3.63 31.06
CA GLN A 297 -9.96 -4.52 32.08
C GLN A 297 -8.91 -5.50 32.63
N GLU A 298 -8.09 -6.09 31.77
CA GLU A 298 -7.01 -7.00 32.16
C GLU A 298 -5.89 -6.27 32.91
N PHE A 299 -5.60 -5.02 32.55
CA PHE A 299 -4.58 -4.18 33.17
C PHE A 299 -5.14 -2.79 33.53
N PRO A 300 -5.82 -2.63 34.68
CA PRO A 300 -6.44 -1.36 35.07
C PRO A 300 -5.46 -0.19 35.15
N MET A 301 -4.21 -0.44 35.52
CA MET A 301 -3.14 0.57 35.62
C MET A 301 -2.45 0.88 34.27
N LEU A 302 -2.82 0.21 33.18
CA LEU A 302 -2.23 0.47 31.87
C LEU A 302 -2.62 1.87 31.36
N ASP A 303 -1.63 2.75 31.21
CA ASP A 303 -1.80 4.03 30.55
C ASP A 303 -1.45 3.91 29.07
N PHE A 304 -2.46 4.09 28.21
CA PHE A 304 -2.29 4.04 26.76
C PHE A 304 -1.56 5.27 26.20
N LYS A 305 -1.52 6.39 26.94
CA LYS A 305 -0.93 7.65 26.50
C LYS A 305 0.59 7.55 26.36
N ILE A 306 1.22 6.83 27.29
CA ILE A 306 2.69 6.63 27.34
C ILE A 306 3.12 5.25 26.86
N LEU A 307 2.20 4.48 26.26
CA LEU A 307 2.48 3.10 25.86
C LEU A 307 3.38 3.04 24.63
N SER A 308 4.60 2.54 24.80
CA SER A 308 5.55 2.41 23.69
C SER A 308 5.14 1.31 22.69
N ALA A 309 5.60 1.43 21.44
CA ALA A 309 5.40 0.40 20.42
C ALA A 309 5.86 -0.98 20.89
N LYS A 310 7.01 -1.09 21.58
CA LYS A 310 7.56 -2.35 22.09
C LYS A 310 6.61 -3.01 23.10
N LYS A 311 6.14 -2.25 24.09
CA LYS A 311 5.18 -2.76 25.09
C LYS A 311 3.86 -3.15 24.44
N PHE A 312 3.35 -2.33 23.52
CA PHE A 312 2.08 -2.62 22.86
C PHE A 312 2.15 -3.88 21.98
N ARG A 313 3.27 -4.14 21.31
CA ARG A 313 3.50 -5.41 20.58
C ARG A 313 3.40 -6.64 21.48
N ILE A 314 3.94 -6.58 22.70
CA ILE A 314 3.85 -7.68 23.68
C ILE A 314 2.40 -7.91 24.09
N LEU A 315 1.61 -6.84 24.22
CA LEU A 315 0.19 -6.93 24.55
C LEU A 315 -0.66 -7.43 23.37
N PHE A 316 -0.24 -7.19 22.13
CA PHE A 316 -0.95 -7.53 20.89
C PHE A 316 -0.85 -9.02 20.50
N THR A 317 -1.31 -9.90 21.39
CA THR A 317 -1.25 -11.36 21.21
C THR A 317 -2.43 -11.91 20.42
N THR A 318 -2.24 -13.05 19.76
CA THR A 318 -3.32 -13.77 19.04
C THR A 318 -4.48 -14.14 19.97
N ARG A 319 -4.20 -14.51 21.23
CA ARG A 319 -5.24 -14.82 22.24
C ARG A 319 -6.13 -13.61 22.51
N ARG A 320 -5.53 -12.43 22.77
CA ARG A 320 -6.30 -11.20 23.06
C ARG A 320 -7.04 -10.70 21.81
N LEU A 321 -6.42 -10.82 20.64
CA LEU A 321 -7.08 -10.51 19.36
C LEU A 321 -8.24 -11.45 19.06
N SER A 322 -8.13 -12.74 19.36
CA SER A 322 -9.21 -13.72 19.16
C SER A 322 -10.45 -13.33 19.96
N ARG A 323 -10.28 -12.97 21.23
CA ARG A 323 -11.37 -12.47 22.10
C ARG A 323 -12.00 -11.18 21.57
N ALA A 324 -11.21 -10.30 20.96
CA ALA A 324 -11.67 -9.01 20.49
C ALA A 324 -12.37 -9.05 19.12
N LEU A 325 -11.76 -9.75 18.15
CA LEU A 325 -12.22 -9.84 16.77
C LEU A 325 -13.37 -10.84 16.59
N GLN A 326 -13.44 -11.90 17.42
CA GLN A 326 -14.47 -12.94 17.31
C GLN A 326 -14.55 -13.55 15.90
N ARG A 327 -13.39 -13.80 15.29
CA ARG A 327 -13.25 -14.39 13.96
C ARG A 327 -12.55 -15.76 14.04
N PRO A 328 -12.68 -16.61 13.01
CA PRO A 328 -11.92 -17.85 12.93
C PRO A 328 -10.42 -17.63 13.16
N PHE A 329 -9.77 -18.58 13.84
CA PHE A 329 -8.39 -18.41 14.32
C PHE A 329 -7.38 -18.13 13.19
N TYR A 330 -7.60 -18.65 11.98
CA TYR A 330 -6.74 -18.35 10.83
C TYR A 330 -6.75 -16.85 10.46
N LYS A 331 -7.91 -16.17 10.55
CA LYS A 331 -8.03 -14.71 10.36
C LYS A 331 -7.35 -13.94 11.50
N ILE A 332 -7.39 -14.45 12.72
CA ILE A 332 -6.68 -13.86 13.86
C ILE A 332 -5.16 -13.93 13.66
N ARG A 333 -4.66 -15.08 13.18
CA ARG A 333 -3.24 -15.25 12.85
C ARG A 333 -2.82 -14.34 11.70
N GLU A 334 -3.65 -14.21 10.67
CA GLU A 334 -3.45 -13.28 9.55
C GLU A 334 -3.33 -11.84 10.05
N ALA A 335 -4.29 -11.38 10.86
CA ALA A 335 -4.29 -10.05 11.50
C ALA A 335 -3.02 -9.77 12.30
N SER A 336 -2.67 -10.69 13.19
CA SER A 336 -1.51 -10.54 14.07
C SER A 336 -0.20 -10.55 13.28
N ARG A 337 -0.10 -11.42 12.26
CA ARG A 337 1.07 -11.49 11.38
C ARG A 337 1.21 -10.22 10.54
N HIS A 338 0.10 -9.73 9.98
CA HIS A 338 0.05 -8.49 9.19
C HIS A 338 0.65 -7.32 9.98
N VAL A 339 0.10 -7.05 11.17
CA VAL A 339 0.57 -5.98 12.06
C VAL A 339 2.04 -6.17 12.42
N ARG A 340 2.47 -7.39 12.77
CA ARG A 340 3.88 -7.66 13.07
C ARG A 340 4.81 -7.36 11.90
N HIS A 341 4.43 -7.68 10.67
CA HIS A 341 5.26 -7.36 9.49
C HIS A 341 5.38 -5.86 9.28
N VAL A 342 4.27 -5.11 9.34
CA VAL A 342 4.30 -3.63 9.24
C VAL A 342 5.22 -3.05 10.31
N MET A 343 5.10 -3.53 11.54
CA MET A 343 5.87 -3.03 12.67
C MET A 343 7.36 -3.41 12.61
N ASN A 344 7.70 -4.59 12.11
CA ASN A 344 9.10 -5.00 11.93
C ASN A 344 9.76 -4.27 10.75
N CYS A 345 8.98 -3.93 9.73
CA CYS A 345 9.43 -3.10 8.63
C CYS A 345 9.69 -1.66 9.12
N ALA A 346 8.72 -1.03 9.79
CA ALA A 346 8.75 0.40 10.13
C ALA A 346 9.57 0.75 11.38
N GLY A 347 9.54 -0.11 12.40
CA GLY A 347 10.23 0.14 13.67
C GLY A 347 11.73 0.02 13.53
N LYS A 348 12.49 0.86 14.25
CA LYS A 348 13.94 0.69 14.40
C LYS A 348 14.22 -0.74 14.89
N SER A 349 15.23 -1.39 14.33
CA SER A 349 15.76 -2.58 14.99
C SER A 349 16.15 -2.17 16.40
N PRO A 350 15.87 -2.97 17.43
CA PRO A 350 16.64 -2.81 18.66
C PRO A 350 18.09 -2.89 18.21
N LEU A 351 18.81 -1.78 18.34
CA LEU A 351 20.27 -1.82 18.34
C LEU A 351 20.62 -2.98 19.27
N LEU A 352 21.54 -3.84 18.83
CA LEU A 352 22.35 -4.59 19.76
C LEU A 352 23.02 -3.54 20.63
N SER A 353 22.34 -3.14 21.71
CA SER A 353 22.85 -2.33 22.80
C SER A 353 23.49 -3.27 23.79
#